data_AF-A0A662FFU0-F1
#
_entry.id   AF-A0A662FFU0-F1
#
_cell.length_a   1.000
_cell.length_b   1.000
_cell.length_c   1.000
_cell.angle_alpha   90.00
_cell.angle_beta   90.00
_cell.angle_gamma   90.00
#
_symmetry.space_group_name_H-M   'P 1'
#
loop_
_entity.id
_entity.type
_entity.pdbx_description
1 polymer ?
#
loop_
_entity_poly.entity_id
_entity_poly.type
_entity_poly.pdbx_seq_one_letter_code
_entity_poly.pdbx_strand_id
1 'polypeptide(L)'
;MCRFCDPSQEGDRIKVGEWVGKIRGFYRRFGKRTLDIVLATIALMLLSPVALVVAVAIRVAMGSPVIFRQVRSGLHGKPFVMYKFRTMLDLRDKQGNLLPDEQRLTRLGRFLRRFSLDEIPELWNVLKGDMSAVGPRPLLMEYLPLYTSEQMRRHEVKPGMAGPVIMSGRNLLSWEEKFKLDVWYVDNLSFGTDLKILLLTALKVLRGEGVSFPGYETAPRFTGSGK
;
A
#
# COMPACT_ATOMS: atom_id res chain seq x y z
N MET A 1 19.77 23.29 35.77
CA MET A 1 18.91 22.70 36.83
C MET A 1 17.66 22.15 36.15
N CYS A 2 17.81 20.95 35.59
CA CYS A 2 16.74 20.16 34.97
C CYS A 2 15.85 19.59 36.08
N ARG A 3 14.54 19.83 36.02
CA ARG A 3 13.57 19.10 36.84
C ARG A 3 12.88 18.05 35.98
N PHE A 4 13.59 16.97 35.65
CA PHE A 4 13.02 15.65 35.29
C PHE A 4 14.17 14.62 35.36
N CYS A 5 14.74 14.49 36.56
CA CYS A 5 15.61 13.39 36.96
C CYS A 5 15.19 13.04 38.39
N ASP A 6 14.29 12.08 38.54
CA ASP A 6 14.02 11.40 39.79
C ASP A 6 14.15 9.89 39.52
N PRO A 7 15.15 9.21 40.10
CA PRO A 7 15.41 7.79 39.88
C PRO A 7 14.65 6.86 40.84
N SER A 8 13.54 7.30 41.46
CA SER A 8 12.79 6.50 42.46
C SER A 8 11.40 5.98 42.02
N GLN A 9 11.02 6.09 40.74
CA GLN A 9 9.81 5.48 40.19
C GLN A 9 10.14 4.17 39.46
N GLU A 10 10.72 3.23 40.21
CA GLU A 10 10.96 1.86 39.78
C GLU A 10 9.69 1.04 40.03
N GLY A 11 8.72 1.14 39.12
CA GLY A 11 7.40 0.57 39.38
C GLY A 11 6.39 0.60 38.25
N ASP A 12 6.81 0.63 36.98
CA ASP A 12 5.89 0.24 35.90
C ASP A 12 6.68 -0.34 34.72
N ARG A 13 7.13 -1.59 34.91
CA ARG A 13 7.34 -2.50 33.78
C ARG A 13 5.97 -2.67 33.14
N ILE A 14 5.67 -1.85 32.14
CA ILE A 14 4.51 -2.03 31.27
C ILE A 14 4.56 -3.47 30.80
N LYS A 15 3.65 -4.29 31.32
CA LYS A 15 3.50 -5.68 30.89
C LYS A 15 3.14 -5.62 29.40
N VAL A 16 4.08 -6.03 28.56
CA VAL A 16 3.92 -6.25 27.10
C VAL A 16 2.88 -7.36 26.79
N GLY A 17 2.02 -7.72 27.76
CA GLY A 17 1.11 -8.85 27.73
C GLY A 17 -0.37 -8.56 28.03
N GLU A 18 -0.79 -7.32 28.31
CA GLU A 18 -2.19 -7.00 28.70
C GLU A 18 -2.97 -6.12 27.70
N TRP A 19 -2.74 -6.33 26.40
CA TRP A 19 -3.64 -5.86 25.32
C TRP A 19 -4.11 -7.02 24.41
N VAL A 20 -3.99 -8.25 24.89
CA VAL A 20 -4.44 -9.45 24.17
C VAL A 20 -5.91 -9.68 24.49
N GLY A 21 -6.80 -9.06 23.71
CA GLY A 21 -8.23 -9.19 24.01
C GLY A 21 -9.25 -8.59 23.06
N LYS A 22 -9.04 -8.61 21.73
CA LYS A 22 -10.17 -8.58 20.79
C LYS A 22 -10.01 -9.71 19.79
N ILE A 23 -10.84 -10.74 20.02
CA ILE A 23 -11.06 -11.95 19.23
C ILE A 23 -10.31 -11.94 17.89
N ARG A 24 -9.22 -12.72 17.77
CA ARG A 24 -8.70 -13.12 16.45
C ARG A 24 -9.78 -13.99 15.80
N GLY A 25 -10.78 -13.33 15.20
CA GLY A 25 -11.96 -13.96 14.64
C GLY A 25 -11.56 -15.01 13.60
N PHE A 26 -12.43 -16.00 13.43
CA PHE A 26 -12.26 -17.04 12.43
C PHE A 26 -11.88 -16.46 11.05
N TYR A 27 -12.47 -15.31 10.69
CA TYR A 27 -12.13 -14.57 9.49
C TYR A 27 -10.64 -14.18 9.40
N ARG A 28 -10.06 -13.52 10.42
CA ARG A 28 -8.66 -13.07 10.37
C ARG A 28 -7.68 -14.25 10.21
N ARG A 29 -7.98 -15.40 10.82
CA ARG A 29 -7.13 -16.58 10.79
C ARG A 29 -7.29 -17.43 9.52
N PHE A 30 -8.53 -17.64 9.09
CA PHE A 30 -8.86 -18.60 8.03
C PHE A 30 -9.57 -17.94 6.84
N GLY A 31 -10.58 -17.11 7.11
CA GLY A 31 -11.42 -16.53 6.04
C GLY A 31 -10.72 -15.52 5.14
N LYS A 32 -9.86 -14.65 5.68
CA LYS A 32 -9.21 -13.56 4.93
C LYS A 32 -8.35 -14.09 3.80
N ARG A 33 -7.58 -15.15 4.07
CA ARG A 33 -6.71 -15.75 3.05
C ARG A 33 -7.51 -16.42 1.93
N THR A 34 -8.61 -17.10 2.28
CA THR A 34 -9.51 -17.69 1.29
C THR A 34 -10.13 -16.60 0.41
N LEU A 35 -10.62 -15.51 1.01
CA LEU A 35 -11.15 -14.37 0.26
C LEU A 35 -10.10 -13.79 -0.70
N ASP A 36 -8.87 -13.57 -0.22
CA ASP A 36 -7.76 -13.05 -1.03
C ASP A 36 -7.50 -13.93 -2.26
N ILE A 37 -7.41 -15.25 -2.09
CA ILE A 37 -7.14 -16.20 -3.18
C ILE A 37 -8.30 -16.20 -4.18
N VAL A 38 -9.54 -16.28 -3.70
CA VAL A 38 -10.73 -16.32 -4.57
C VAL A 38 -10.84 -15.04 -5.39
N LEU A 39 -10.75 -13.87 -4.74
CA LEU A 39 -10.85 -12.58 -5.43
C LEU A 39 -9.69 -12.37 -6.41
N ALA A 40 -8.46 -12.69 -6.02
CA ALA A 40 -7.31 -12.51 -6.92
C ALA A 40 -7.35 -13.48 -8.11
N THR A 41 -7.82 -14.72 -7.91
CA THR A 41 -7.97 -15.70 -9.01
C THR A 41 -9.03 -15.24 -10.00
N ILE A 42 -10.21 -14.82 -9.52
CA ILE A 42 -11.28 -14.30 -10.38
C ILE A 42 -10.79 -13.05 -11.12
N ALA A 43 -10.19 -12.10 -10.42
CA ALA A 43 -9.69 -10.86 -11.02
C ALA A 43 -8.60 -11.14 -12.07
N LEU A 44 -7.65 -12.03 -11.81
CA LEU A 44 -6.63 -12.41 -12.80
C LEU A 44 -7.24 -13.06 -14.03
N MET A 45 -8.23 -13.94 -13.86
CA MET A 45 -8.90 -14.59 -14.99
C MET A 45 -9.61 -13.56 -15.87
N LEU A 46 -10.41 -12.68 -15.26
CA LEU A 46 -11.17 -11.64 -15.96
C LEU A 46 -10.28 -10.55 -16.58
N LEU A 47 -9.22 -10.14 -15.88
CA LEU A 47 -8.34 -9.06 -16.31
C LEU A 47 -7.17 -9.55 -17.16
N SER A 48 -6.94 -10.86 -17.31
CA SER A 48 -5.83 -11.39 -18.11
C SER A 48 -5.81 -10.90 -19.56
N PRO A 49 -6.94 -10.77 -20.30
CA PRO A 49 -6.90 -10.24 -21.66
C PRO A 49 -6.47 -8.77 -21.67
N VAL A 50 -6.96 -7.98 -20.71
CA VAL A 50 -6.58 -6.57 -20.54
C VAL A 50 -5.11 -6.46 -20.17
N ALA A 51 -4.62 -7.30 -19.26
CA ALA A 51 -3.22 -7.37 -18.85
C ALA A 51 -2.30 -7.67 -20.04
N LEU A 52 -2.71 -8.57 -20.94
CA LEU A 52 -1.96 -8.90 -22.15
C LEU A 52 -1.89 -7.69 -23.10
N VAL A 53 -3.01 -7.02 -23.35
CA VAL A 53 -3.05 -5.80 -24.19
C VAL A 53 -2.16 -4.70 -23.59
N VAL A 54 -2.26 -4.46 -22.28
CA VAL A 54 -1.42 -3.49 -21.56
C VAL A 54 0.06 -3.87 -21.67
N ALA A 55 0.41 -5.15 -21.49
CA ALA A 55 1.78 -5.64 -21.60
C ALA A 55 2.38 -5.39 -22.99
N VAL A 56 1.61 -5.66 -24.06
CA VAL A 56 2.02 -5.39 -25.44
C VAL A 56 2.16 -3.89 -25.68
N ALA A 57 1.19 -3.08 -25.26
CA ALA A 57 1.24 -1.62 -25.40
C ALA A 57 2.47 -1.02 -24.73
N ILE A 58 2.81 -1.49 -23.52
CA ILE A 58 4.03 -1.10 -22.81
C ILE A 58 5.28 -1.55 -23.58
N ARG A 59 5.32 -2.79 -24.05
CA ARG A 59 6.47 -3.34 -24.77
C ARG A 59 6.79 -2.54 -26.03
N VAL A 60 5.75 -2.10 -26.75
CA VAL A 60 5.86 -1.28 -27.96
C VAL A 60 6.22 0.17 -27.63
N ALA A 61 5.55 0.78 -26.65
CA ALA A 61 5.72 2.21 -26.36
C ALA A 61 6.95 2.54 -25.50
N MET A 62 7.37 1.65 -24.60
CA MET A 62 8.42 1.89 -23.59
C MET A 62 9.52 0.83 -23.57
N GLY A 63 9.39 -0.24 -24.37
CA GLY A 63 10.39 -1.30 -24.46
C GLY A 63 10.35 -2.30 -23.29
N SER A 64 11.51 -2.91 -23.00
CA SER A 64 11.70 -3.81 -21.85
C SER A 64 12.29 -3.01 -20.67
N PRO A 65 11.96 -3.35 -19.41
CA PRO A 65 11.00 -4.37 -18.97
C PRO A 65 9.55 -3.87 -18.98
N VAL A 66 8.61 -4.80 -19.17
CA VAL A 66 7.15 -4.53 -19.08
C VAL A 66 6.69 -4.48 -17.62
N ILE A 67 7.23 -5.38 -16.79
CA ILE A 67 6.94 -5.43 -15.35
C ILE A 67 7.99 -4.64 -14.59
N PHE A 68 7.52 -3.64 -13.85
CA PHE A 68 8.29 -2.92 -12.85
C PHE A 68 8.27 -3.70 -11.53
N ARG A 69 9.42 -3.75 -10.86
CA ARG A 69 9.61 -4.48 -9.59
C ARG A 69 10.18 -3.51 -8.56
N GLN A 70 9.60 -3.49 -7.36
CA GLN A 70 10.09 -2.65 -6.27
C GLN A 70 9.97 -3.37 -4.93
N VAL A 71 11.02 -3.28 -4.12
CA VAL A 71 11.00 -3.80 -2.75
C VAL A 71 10.19 -2.86 -1.86
N ARG A 72 9.25 -3.42 -1.10
CA ARG A 72 8.35 -2.71 -0.19
C ARG A 72 8.27 -3.41 1.16
N SER A 73 7.81 -2.68 2.18
CA SER A 73 7.58 -3.21 3.52
C SER A 73 6.28 -4.01 3.59
N GLY A 74 6.39 -5.26 4.01
CA GLY A 74 5.29 -6.23 4.12
C GLY A 74 4.87 -6.51 5.56
N LEU A 75 4.36 -7.72 5.78
CA LEU A 75 3.96 -8.22 7.10
C LEU A 75 5.16 -8.21 8.07
N HIS A 76 4.96 -7.63 9.24
CA HIS A 76 5.99 -7.38 10.26
C HIS A 76 7.20 -6.59 9.73
N GLY A 77 7.00 -5.75 8.71
CA GLY A 77 8.04 -4.96 8.08
C GLY A 77 8.98 -5.75 7.17
N LYS A 78 8.73 -7.05 6.96
CA LYS A 78 9.59 -7.89 6.11
C LYS A 78 9.55 -7.42 4.65
N PRO A 79 10.69 -7.39 3.94
CA PRO A 79 10.72 -6.96 2.55
C PRO A 79 10.01 -7.97 1.65
N PHE A 80 9.28 -7.48 0.65
CA PHE A 80 8.77 -8.27 -0.46
C PHE A 80 8.89 -7.51 -1.78
N VAL A 81 8.89 -8.23 -2.91
CA VAL A 81 8.95 -7.63 -4.25
C VAL A 81 7.53 -7.40 -4.74
N MET A 82 7.14 -6.14 -4.85
CA MET A 82 5.87 -5.70 -5.43
C MET A 82 5.99 -5.61 -6.95
N TYR A 83 5.02 -6.18 -7.67
CA TYR A 83 4.94 -6.16 -9.14
C TYR A 83 3.95 -5.11 -9.62
N LYS A 84 4.34 -4.31 -10.60
CA LYS A 84 3.47 -3.39 -11.33
C LYS A 84 3.78 -3.42 -12.81
N PHE A 85 2.89 -2.91 -13.64
CA PHE A 85 3.28 -2.54 -14.99
C PHE A 85 4.13 -1.28 -14.99
N ARG A 86 5.12 -1.22 -15.88
CA ARG A 86 5.95 -0.04 -16.07
C ARG A 86 5.11 1.08 -16.66
N THR A 87 5.09 2.24 -16.00
CA THR A 87 4.39 3.45 -16.48
C THR A 87 5.33 4.61 -16.83
N MET A 88 6.62 4.48 -16.53
CA MET A 88 7.61 5.56 -16.66
C MET A 88 8.80 5.11 -17.51
N LEU A 89 9.35 6.05 -18.27
CA LEU A 89 10.60 5.87 -18.99
C LEU A 89 11.80 5.88 -18.02
N ASP A 90 12.90 5.27 -18.44
CA ASP A 90 14.17 5.29 -17.70
C ASP A 90 15.06 6.40 -18.28
N LEU A 91 14.60 7.64 -18.13
CA LEU A 91 15.35 8.83 -18.56
C LEU A 91 16.23 9.33 -17.42
N ARG A 92 17.49 9.63 -17.75
CA ARG A 92 18.50 10.08 -16.82
C ARG A 92 19.17 11.36 -17.31
N ASP A 93 19.65 12.17 -16.36
CA ASP A 93 20.48 13.33 -16.66
C ASP A 93 21.91 12.91 -17.07
N LYS A 94 22.77 13.90 -17.38
CA LYS A 94 24.17 13.65 -17.77
C LYS A 94 25.00 13.03 -16.65
N GLN A 95 24.54 13.13 -15.41
CA GLN A 95 25.17 12.61 -14.20
C GLN A 95 24.66 11.19 -13.86
N GLY A 96 23.71 10.65 -14.64
CA GLY A 96 23.12 9.34 -14.45
C GLY A 96 21.97 9.29 -13.44
N ASN A 97 21.53 10.41 -12.89
CA ASN A 97 20.38 10.47 -11.99
C ASN A 97 19.08 10.38 -12.78
N LEU A 98 18.05 9.76 -12.20
CA LEU A 98 16.72 9.74 -12.81
C LEU A 98 16.18 11.16 -12.95
N LEU A 99 15.64 11.48 -14.12
CA LEU A 99 14.92 12.72 -14.32
C LEU A 99 13.64 12.78 -13.45
N PRO A 100 13.08 13.98 -13.24
CA PRO A 100 11.80 14.13 -12.55
C PRO A 100 10.69 13.27 -13.16
N ASP A 101 9.75 12.85 -12.31
CA ASP A 101 8.66 11.95 -12.69
C ASP A 101 7.78 12.52 -13.81
N GLU A 102 7.60 13.84 -13.84
CA GLU A 102 6.84 14.57 -14.86
C GLU A 102 7.46 14.41 -16.26
N GLN A 103 8.78 14.32 -16.36
CA GLN A 103 9.49 14.13 -17.62
C GLN A 103 9.52 12.66 -18.05
N ARG A 104 9.38 11.73 -17.09
CA ARG A 104 9.44 10.28 -17.33
C ARG A 104 8.07 9.66 -17.58
N LEU A 105 6.98 10.32 -17.19
CA LEU A 105 5.63 9.79 -17.27
C LEU A 105 5.01 10.01 -18.67
N THR A 106 4.79 8.93 -19.40
CA THR A 106 4.21 8.97 -20.76
C THR A 106 2.69 9.19 -20.73
N ARG A 107 2.09 9.51 -21.89
CA ARG A 107 0.61 9.56 -22.03
C ARG A 107 -0.02 8.21 -21.70
N LEU A 108 0.58 7.12 -22.18
CA LEU A 108 0.18 5.75 -21.83
C LEU A 108 0.32 5.52 -20.32
N GLY A 109 1.44 5.91 -19.72
CA GLY A 109 1.66 5.79 -18.28
C GLY A 109 0.61 6.51 -17.43
N ARG A 110 0.24 7.75 -17.82
CA ARG A 110 -0.86 8.51 -17.20
C ARG A 110 -2.20 7.79 -17.31
N PHE A 111 -2.51 7.27 -18.50
CA PHE A 111 -3.73 6.49 -18.72
C PHE A 111 -3.78 5.25 -17.82
N LEU A 112 -2.69 4.46 -17.79
CA LEU A 112 -2.60 3.25 -16.96
C LEU A 112 -2.83 3.56 -15.48
N ARG A 113 -2.18 4.62 -14.95
CA ARG A 113 -2.35 5.06 -13.56
C ARG A 113 -3.75 5.56 -13.24
N ARG A 114 -4.36 6.34 -14.13
CA ARG A 114 -5.71 6.89 -13.95
C ARG A 114 -6.75 5.79 -13.74
N PHE A 115 -6.62 4.70 -14.50
CA PHE A 115 -7.53 3.55 -14.41
C PHE A 115 -6.99 2.41 -13.53
N SER A 116 -5.88 2.64 -12.81
CA SER A 116 -5.21 1.64 -11.96
C SER A 116 -4.85 0.34 -12.69
N LEU A 117 -4.71 0.39 -14.02
CA LEU A 117 -4.32 -0.77 -14.82
C LEU A 117 -2.89 -1.19 -14.52
N ASP A 118 -2.07 -0.28 -14.01
CA ASP A 118 -0.69 -0.59 -13.63
C ASP A 118 -0.57 -1.53 -12.42
N GLU A 119 -1.63 -1.65 -11.62
CA GLU A 119 -1.67 -2.45 -10.39
C GLU A 119 -2.11 -3.90 -10.63
N ILE A 120 -2.55 -4.26 -11.85
CA ILE A 120 -2.97 -5.64 -12.18
C ILE A 120 -1.92 -6.71 -11.79
N PRO A 121 -0.61 -6.50 -12.01
CA PRO A 121 0.40 -7.49 -11.61
C PRO A 121 0.48 -7.73 -10.09
N GLU A 122 -0.02 -6.82 -9.24
CA GLU A 122 -0.07 -7.01 -7.79
C GLU A 122 -1.00 -8.16 -7.37
N LEU A 123 -1.98 -8.53 -8.21
CA LEU A 123 -2.82 -9.71 -7.96
C LEU A 123 -1.97 -10.98 -7.81
N TRP A 124 -0.81 -11.04 -8.47
CA TRP A 124 0.15 -12.12 -8.28
C TRP A 124 0.79 -12.10 -6.89
N ASN A 125 1.08 -10.92 -6.32
CA ASN A 125 1.53 -10.79 -4.94
C ASN A 125 0.45 -11.24 -3.95
N VAL A 126 -0.82 -10.96 -4.24
CA VAL A 126 -1.94 -11.46 -3.43
C VAL A 126 -2.00 -12.98 -3.50
N LEU A 127 -1.92 -13.59 -4.68
CA LEU A 127 -1.90 -15.06 -4.80
C LEU A 127 -0.70 -15.71 -4.11
N LYS A 128 0.50 -15.15 -4.22
CA LYS A 128 1.69 -15.63 -3.48
C LYS A 128 1.53 -15.52 -1.96
N GLY A 129 0.74 -14.55 -1.51
CA GLY A 129 0.54 -14.25 -0.11
C GLY A 129 1.51 -13.21 0.45
N ASP A 130 2.20 -12.45 -0.40
CA ASP A 130 2.96 -11.27 0.01
C ASP A 130 2.01 -10.13 0.42
N MET A 131 0.89 -10.02 -0.30
CA MET A 131 -0.15 -9.01 -0.12
C MET A 131 -1.51 -9.66 0.18
N SER A 132 -2.48 -8.82 0.53
CA SER A 132 -3.92 -9.11 0.64
C SER A 132 -4.71 -8.24 -0.33
N ALA A 133 -5.96 -8.59 -0.64
CA ALA A 133 -6.84 -7.72 -1.41
C ALA A 133 -7.11 -6.41 -0.64
N VAL A 134 -7.21 -6.49 0.69
CA VAL A 134 -7.45 -5.35 1.59
C VAL A 134 -6.40 -5.27 2.70
N GLY A 135 -5.82 -4.10 2.90
CA GLY A 135 -4.82 -3.83 3.93
C GLY A 135 -4.11 -2.48 3.71
N PRO A 136 -3.27 -2.04 4.67
CA PRO A 136 -2.47 -0.82 4.53
C PRO A 136 -1.63 -0.84 3.24
N ARG A 137 -1.51 0.32 2.56
CA ARG A 137 -0.73 0.38 1.31
C ARG A 137 0.75 0.11 1.62
N PRO A 138 1.44 -0.76 0.85
CA PRO A 138 2.85 -1.04 1.05
C PRO A 138 3.69 0.20 0.75
N LEU A 139 4.55 0.61 1.69
CA LEU A 139 5.38 1.81 1.57
C LEU A 139 6.86 1.47 1.41
N LEU A 140 7.70 2.48 1.24
CA LEU A 140 9.15 2.31 1.08
C LEU A 140 9.76 1.72 2.35
N MET A 141 10.79 0.89 2.18
CA MET A 141 11.57 0.35 3.31
C MET A 141 12.22 1.46 4.15
N GLU A 142 12.57 2.58 3.51
CA GLU A 142 13.21 3.74 4.16
C GLU A 142 12.32 4.40 5.23
N TYR A 143 11.00 4.13 5.23
CA TYR A 143 10.08 4.68 6.23
C TYR A 143 10.04 3.89 7.53
N LEU A 144 10.49 2.62 7.52
CA LEU A 144 10.50 1.77 8.73
C LEU A 144 11.18 2.43 9.95
N PRO A 145 12.38 3.04 9.83
CA PRO A 145 13.03 3.71 10.97
C PRO A 145 12.36 5.02 11.39
N LEU A 146 11.44 5.56 10.59
CA LEU A 146 10.77 6.84 10.83
C LEU A 146 9.46 6.69 11.63
N TYR A 147 8.97 5.45 11.77
CA TYR A 147 7.70 5.19 12.43
C TYR A 147 7.81 5.26 13.95
N THR A 148 6.78 5.82 14.58
CA THR A 148 6.53 5.58 16.01
C THR A 148 6.13 4.11 16.24
N SER A 149 6.18 3.65 17.50
CA SER A 149 5.71 2.31 17.88
C SER A 149 4.25 2.07 17.48
N GLU A 150 3.39 3.09 17.56
CA GLU A 150 2.00 3.03 17.12
C GLU A 150 1.90 2.90 15.60
N GLN A 151 2.63 3.71 14.84
CA GLN A 151 2.59 3.65 13.37
C GLN A 151 3.13 2.32 12.83
N MET A 152 4.12 1.71 13.50
CA MET A 152 4.65 0.38 13.17
C MET A 152 3.57 -0.71 13.19
N ARG A 153 2.49 -0.54 13.95
CA ARG A 153 1.38 -1.50 14.03
C ARG A 153 0.69 -1.73 12.69
N ARG A 154 0.79 -0.79 11.74
CA ARG A 154 0.28 -0.99 10.36
C ARG A 154 0.85 -2.25 9.68
N HIS A 155 2.01 -2.73 10.13
CA HIS A 155 2.65 -3.95 9.65
C HIS A 155 2.19 -5.24 10.37
N GLU A 156 1.22 -5.19 11.29
CA GLU A 156 0.64 -6.38 11.96
C GLU A 156 -0.30 -7.19 11.05
N VAL A 157 -0.59 -6.68 9.85
CA VAL A 157 -1.38 -7.33 8.80
C VAL A 157 -0.65 -7.23 7.47
N LYS A 158 -1.03 -8.07 6.49
CA LYS A 158 -0.44 -7.97 5.16
C LYS A 158 -0.83 -6.64 4.50
N PRO A 159 0.08 -6.03 3.73
CA PRO A 159 -0.27 -4.87 2.92
C PRO A 159 -1.36 -5.23 1.89
N GLY A 160 -2.15 -4.23 1.52
CA GLY A 160 -3.31 -4.39 0.63
C GLY A 160 -3.15 -3.70 -0.72
N MET A 161 -3.84 -4.24 -1.73
CA MET A 161 -4.13 -3.50 -2.97
C MET A 161 -5.09 -2.35 -2.68
N ALA A 162 -6.22 -2.65 -2.01
CA ALA A 162 -7.15 -1.65 -1.49
C ALA A 162 -6.83 -1.33 -0.02
N GLY A 163 -6.86 -0.04 0.34
CA GLY A 163 -6.45 0.43 1.67
C GLY A 163 -7.55 1.14 2.46
N PRO A 164 -7.46 1.17 3.80
CA PRO A 164 -8.47 1.77 4.67
C PRO A 164 -8.61 3.28 4.50
N VAL A 165 -7.59 3.94 3.93
CA VAL A 165 -7.62 5.35 3.54
C VAL A 165 -8.85 5.71 2.69
N ILE A 166 -9.37 4.77 1.89
CA ILE A 166 -10.57 4.98 1.07
C ILE A 166 -11.80 5.34 1.90
N MET A 167 -11.87 4.86 3.15
CA MET A 167 -13.02 5.09 4.03
C MET A 167 -13.08 6.53 4.53
N SER A 168 -12.00 7.31 4.41
CA SER A 168 -12.03 8.73 4.78
C SER A 168 -12.94 9.56 3.87
N GLY A 169 -13.19 9.11 2.63
CA GLY A 169 -13.89 9.89 1.61
C GLY A 169 -13.15 11.15 1.14
N ARG A 170 -11.94 11.40 1.64
CA ARG A 170 -11.13 12.58 1.32
C ARG A 170 -9.99 12.20 0.38
N ASN A 171 -9.75 13.03 -0.63
CA ASN A 171 -8.62 12.83 -1.55
C ASN A 171 -7.27 13.24 -0.95
N LEU A 172 -7.30 14.16 0.02
CA LEU A 172 -6.11 14.71 0.67
C LEU A 172 -6.13 14.36 2.15
N LEU A 173 -5.18 13.52 2.56
CA LEU A 173 -4.89 13.24 3.96
C LEU A 173 -3.39 13.42 4.19
N SER A 174 -3.05 13.97 5.34
CA SER A 174 -1.69 13.95 5.87
C SER A 174 -1.19 12.52 6.09
N TRP A 175 0.12 12.35 6.23
CA TRP A 175 0.70 11.05 6.59
C TRP A 175 0.16 10.51 7.92
N GLU A 176 0.00 11.38 8.92
CA GLU A 176 -0.54 11.01 10.24
C GLU A 176 -1.97 10.48 10.16
N GLU A 177 -2.84 11.15 9.42
CA GLU A 177 -4.22 10.68 9.23
C GLU A 177 -4.27 9.33 8.51
N LYS A 178 -3.40 9.11 7.53
CA LYS A 178 -3.30 7.81 6.84
C LYS A 178 -2.85 6.71 7.80
N PHE A 179 -1.84 6.96 8.62
CA PHE A 179 -1.35 5.97 9.57
C PHE A 179 -2.38 5.66 10.66
N LYS A 180 -3.12 6.66 11.15
CA LYS A 180 -4.24 6.44 12.06
C LYS A 180 -5.30 5.51 11.46
N LEU A 181 -5.64 5.69 10.18
CA LEU A 181 -6.58 4.80 9.48
C LEU A 181 -6.01 3.38 9.26
N ASP A 182 -4.71 3.27 8.97
CA ASP A 182 -4.03 1.98 8.84
C ASP A 182 -4.03 1.21 10.18
N VAL A 183 -3.72 1.88 11.29
CA VAL A 183 -3.74 1.29 12.65
C VAL A 183 -5.17 0.94 13.06
N TRP A 184 -6.14 1.83 12.82
CA TRP A 184 -7.56 1.53 13.05
C TRP A 184 -8.00 0.28 12.29
N TYR A 185 -7.55 0.08 11.06
CA TYR A 185 -7.88 -1.11 10.28
C TYR A 185 -7.31 -2.38 10.90
N VAL A 186 -6.07 -2.33 11.42
CA VAL A 186 -5.47 -3.47 12.13
C VAL A 186 -6.34 -3.90 13.31
N ASP A 187 -6.88 -2.93 14.05
CA ASP A 187 -7.73 -3.15 15.23
C ASP A 187 -9.16 -3.57 14.88
N ASN A 188 -9.66 -3.20 13.69
CA ASN A 188 -11.05 -3.40 13.25
C ASN A 188 -11.17 -4.31 12.02
N LEU A 189 -10.17 -5.16 11.79
CA LEU A 189 -10.15 -6.10 10.69
C LEU A 189 -11.30 -7.12 10.84
N SER A 190 -12.26 -7.04 9.92
CA SER A 190 -13.41 -7.93 9.84
C SER A 190 -13.81 -8.16 8.38
N PHE A 191 -14.62 -9.18 8.12
CA PHE A 191 -15.15 -9.43 6.78
C PHE A 191 -15.99 -8.24 6.27
N GLY A 192 -16.83 -7.66 7.12
CA GLY A 192 -17.64 -6.49 6.77
C GLY A 192 -16.78 -5.25 6.46
N THR A 193 -15.69 -5.05 7.21
CA THR A 193 -14.73 -3.98 6.94
C THR A 193 -14.06 -4.17 5.57
N ASP A 194 -13.58 -5.37 5.26
CA ASP A 194 -12.94 -5.68 3.98
C ASP A 194 -13.92 -5.51 2.81
N LEU A 195 -15.16 -6.02 2.94
CA LEU A 195 -16.20 -5.87 1.92
C LEU A 195 -16.53 -4.39 1.65
N LYS A 196 -16.66 -3.58 2.71
CA LYS A 196 -16.89 -2.13 2.59
C LYS A 196 -15.75 -1.44 1.82
N ILE A 197 -14.49 -1.75 2.17
CA ILE A 197 -13.31 -1.19 1.49
C ILE A 197 -13.29 -1.58 0.02
N LEU A 198 -13.56 -2.85 -0.31
CA LEU A 198 -13.60 -3.33 -1.69
C LEU A 198 -14.69 -2.63 -2.51
N LEU A 199 -15.90 -2.50 -1.97
CA LEU A 199 -17.01 -1.82 -2.65
C LEU A 199 -16.69 -0.34 -2.92
N LEU A 200 -16.17 0.39 -1.91
CA LEU A 200 -15.76 1.78 -2.08
C LEU A 200 -14.63 1.93 -3.11
N THR A 201 -13.69 0.99 -3.12
CA THR A 201 -12.58 0.98 -4.09
C THR A 201 -13.10 0.75 -5.51
N ALA A 202 -13.98 -0.23 -5.71
CA ALA A 202 -14.59 -0.50 -7.02
C ALA A 202 -15.35 0.73 -7.55
N LEU A 203 -16.16 1.38 -6.70
CA LEU A 203 -16.87 2.60 -7.07
C LEU A 203 -15.93 3.74 -7.46
N LYS A 204 -14.81 3.92 -6.73
CA LYS A 204 -13.82 4.96 -7.04
C LYS A 204 -13.10 4.69 -8.36
N VAL A 205 -12.70 3.44 -8.63
CA VAL A 205 -12.07 3.05 -9.89
C VAL A 205 -13.02 3.24 -11.07
N LEU A 206 -14.30 2.88 -10.93
CA LEU A 206 -15.31 3.07 -11.98
C LEU A 206 -15.56 4.55 -12.30
N ARG A 207 -15.39 5.46 -11.34
CA ARG A 207 -15.47 6.91 -11.56
C ARG A 207 -14.20 7.50 -12.18
N GLY A 208 -13.12 6.73 -12.29
CA GLY A 208 -11.83 7.21 -12.80
C GLY A 208 -11.15 8.24 -11.90
N GLU A 209 -11.54 8.30 -10.63
CA GLU A 209 -10.97 9.19 -9.61
C GLU A 209 -9.71 8.53 -9.03
N GLY A 210 -8.56 8.76 -9.67
CA GLY A 210 -7.27 8.36 -9.11
C GLY A 210 -6.98 9.00 -7.74
N VAL A 211 -6.08 8.41 -6.95
CA VAL A 211 -5.58 9.01 -5.70
C VAL A 211 -4.31 9.80 -6.01
N SER A 212 -4.45 11.02 -6.54
CA SER A 212 -3.33 11.94 -6.75
C SER A 212 -3.41 13.12 -5.78
N PHE A 213 -2.26 13.53 -5.24
CA PHE A 213 -2.14 14.79 -4.53
C PHE A 213 -2.17 15.94 -5.58
N PRO A 214 -2.95 17.03 -5.39
CA PRO A 214 -2.89 18.17 -6.29
C PRO A 214 -1.47 18.72 -6.38
N GLY A 215 -0.96 18.88 -7.59
CA GLY A 215 0.40 19.39 -7.85
C GLY A 215 1.53 18.36 -7.75
N TYR A 216 1.24 17.08 -7.45
CA TYR A 216 2.26 16.03 -7.40
C TYR A 216 1.84 14.77 -8.16
N GLU A 217 2.70 14.28 -9.06
CA GLU A 217 2.53 12.99 -9.75
C GLU A 217 2.73 11.78 -8.80
N THR A 218 3.38 12.00 -7.66
CA THR A 218 3.57 11.02 -6.57
C THR A 218 3.42 11.65 -5.19
N ALA A 219 2.94 10.91 -4.20
CA ALA A 219 2.83 11.41 -2.83
C ALA A 219 4.20 11.91 -2.29
N PRO A 220 4.24 13.03 -1.53
CA PRO A 220 5.47 13.51 -0.93
C PRO A 220 6.07 12.47 0.02
N ARG A 221 7.40 12.42 0.11
CA ARG A 221 8.09 11.47 0.99
C ARG A 221 7.71 11.71 2.45
N PHE A 222 7.59 10.62 3.22
CA PHE A 222 7.42 10.70 4.67
C PHE A 222 8.79 10.95 5.31
N THR A 223 8.91 11.98 6.14
CA THR A 223 10.16 12.41 6.79
C THR A 223 10.18 12.14 8.30
N GLY A 224 9.26 11.31 8.78
CA GLY A 224 9.02 11.10 10.21
C GLY A 224 7.98 12.07 10.77
N SER A 225 7.37 11.67 11.88
CA SER A 225 6.57 12.57 12.70
C SER A 225 7.54 13.47 13.46
N GLY A 226 7.41 14.79 13.32
CA GLY A 226 8.17 15.72 14.16
C GLY A 226 8.00 15.32 15.62
N LYS A 227 9.10 15.14 16.34
CA LYS A 227 9.07 14.97 17.80
C LYS A 227 8.68 16.27 18.45
#